data_AF-A0A6J7IQ16-F1
#
_entry.id   AF-A0A6J7IQ16-F1
#
_cell.length_a   1.000
_cell.length_b   1.000
_cell.length_c   1.000
_cell.angle_alpha   90.00
_cell.angle_beta   90.00
_cell.angle_gamma   90.00
#
_symmetry.space_group_name_H-M   'P 1'
#
loop_
_entity.id
_entity.type
_entity.pdbx_description
1 polymer ?
#
loop_
_entity_poly.entity_id
_entity_poly.type
_entity_poly.pdbx_seq_one_letter_code
_entity_poly.pdbx_strand_id
1 'polypeptide(L)' 'MIDGKMQDDASWKQAKVLVELAEQLAEGDEDLKAAYGF' A
#
# COMPACT_ATOMS: atom_id res chain seq x y z
N MET A 1 6.70 6.57 14.13
CA MET A 1 7.80 7.14 13.33
C MET A 1 8.30 6.06 12.39
N ILE A 2 8.30 6.31 11.09
CA ILE A 2 8.85 5.40 10.05
C ILE A 2 9.89 6.21 9.28
N ASP A 3 11.11 5.68 9.12
CA ASP A 3 12.23 6.37 8.47
C ASP A 3 12.47 7.81 8.97
N GLY A 4 12.39 8.02 10.28
CA GLY A 4 12.55 9.34 10.89
C GLY A 4 11.40 10.33 10.62
N LYS A 5 10.32 9.90 9.97
CA LYS A 5 9.11 10.73 9.72
C LYS A 5 7.99 10.40 10.69
N MET A 6 7.35 11.44 11.21
CA MET A 6 6.15 11.29 12.02
C MET A 6 5.00 10.80 11.17
N GLN A 7 4.30 9.82 11.71
CA GLN A 7 3.10 9.27 11.12
C GLN A 7 1.95 9.58 12.07
N ASP A 8 0.84 9.97 11.49
CA ASP A 8 -0.41 10.28 12.18
C ASP A 8 -1.56 9.58 11.46
N ASP A 9 -2.78 9.82 11.91
CA ASP A 9 -3.97 9.21 11.31
C ASP A 9 -4.14 9.61 9.84
N ALA A 10 -3.67 10.78 9.45
CA ALA A 10 -3.77 11.24 8.06
C ALA A 10 -2.79 10.46 7.18
N SER A 11 -1.53 10.34 7.59
CA SER A 11 -0.54 9.58 6.82
C SER A 11 -0.87 8.09 6.77
N TRP A 12 -1.46 7.53 7.84
CA TRP A 12 -1.95 6.15 7.84
C TRP A 12 -3.11 5.95 6.86
N LYS A 13 -4.10 6.86 6.83
CA LYS A 13 -5.22 6.78 5.87
C LYS A 13 -4.73 6.91 4.42
N GLN A 14 -3.74 7.77 4.19
CA GLN A 14 -3.14 7.90 2.87
C GLN A 14 -2.45 6.59 2.44
N ALA A 15 -1.66 5.97 3.31
CA ALA A 15 -1.02 4.69 3.01
C ALA A 15 -2.04 3.58 2.77
N LYS A 16 -3.12 3.55 3.58
CA LYS A 16 -4.20 2.58 3.44
C LYS A 16 -4.86 2.63 2.06
N VAL A 17 -5.18 3.83 1.55
CA VAL A 17 -5.76 3.99 0.20
C VAL A 17 -4.83 3.41 -0.88
N LEU A 18 -3.52 3.60 -0.76
CA LEU A 18 -2.56 3.05 -1.72
C LEU A 18 -2.51 1.51 -1.67
N VAL A 19 -2.52 0.94 -0.47
CA VAL A 19 -2.48 -0.52 -0.29
C VAL A 19 -3.77 -1.18 -0.80
N GLU A 20 -4.94 -0.63 -0.47
CA GLU A 20 -6.23 -1.15 -0.95
C GLU A 20 -6.33 -1.13 -2.48
N LEU A 21 -5.78 -0.11 -3.13
CA LEU A 21 -5.71 -0.07 -4.60
C LEU A 21 -4.74 -1.13 -5.15
N ALA A 22 -3.58 -1.31 -4.51
CA ALA A 22 -2.59 -2.30 -4.93
C ALA A 22 -3.14 -3.73 -4.81
N GLU A 23 -3.89 -4.03 -3.74
CA GLU A 23 -4.60 -5.31 -3.56
C GLU A 23 -5.58 -5.56 -4.71
N GLN A 24 -6.44 -4.58 -5.04
CA GLN A 24 -7.42 -4.70 -6.12
C GLN A 24 -6.76 -4.92 -7.50
N LEU A 25 -5.64 -4.25 -7.77
CA LEU A 25 -4.91 -4.44 -9.02
C LEU A 25 -4.25 -5.84 -9.09
N ALA A 26 -3.70 -6.32 -7.97
CA ALA A 26 -3.06 -7.61 -7.87
C ALA A 26 -4.02 -8.80 -8.03
N GLU A 27 -5.33 -8.62 -7.80
CA GLU A 27 -6.33 -9.65 -8.08
C GLU A 27 -6.41 -10.01 -9.58
N GLY A 28 -6.10 -9.06 -10.47
CA GLY A 28 -6.23 -9.23 -11.92
C GLY A 28 -4.91 -9.35 -12.68
N ASP A 29 -3.76 -9.21 -12.00
CA ASP A 29 -2.44 -9.12 -12.64
C ASP A 29 -1.37 -9.84 -11.78
N GLU A 30 -0.88 -10.98 -12.29
CA GLU A 30 0.09 -11.83 -11.59
C GLU A 30 1.47 -11.15 -11.42
N ASP A 31 1.87 -10.31 -12.37
CA ASP A 31 3.14 -9.58 -12.30
C ASP A 31 3.07 -8.50 -11.21
N LEU A 32 1.96 -7.77 -11.14
CA LEU A 32 1.72 -6.80 -10.05
C LEU A 32 1.58 -7.48 -8.70
N LYS A 33 0.91 -8.63 -8.64
CA LYS A 33 0.81 -9.42 -7.41
C LYS A 33 2.19 -9.81 -6.88
N ALA A 34 3.06 -10.33 -7.74
CA ALA A 34 4.43 -10.67 -7.39
C ALA A 34 5.27 -9.43 -7.00
N ALA A 35 5.13 -8.32 -7.73
CA ALA A 35 5.88 -7.09 -7.47
C ALA A 35 5.50 -6.43 -6.14
N TYR A 36 4.22 -6.45 -5.75
CA TYR A 36 3.75 -5.92 -4.48
C TYR A 36 3.91 -6.91 -3.31
N GLY A 37 4.07 -8.20 -3.59
CA GLY A 37 4.29 -9.25 -2.58
C GLY A 37 3.01 -9.76 -1.93
N PHE A 38 1.90 -9.79 -2.68
CA PHE A 38 0.60 -10.32 -2.24
C PHE A 38 0.38 -11.80 -2.61
#